data_AF-A0A835F2J9-F1
#
_entry.id   AF-A0A835F2J9-F1
#
_cell.length_a   1.000
_cell.length_b   1.000
_cell.length_c   1.000
_cell.angle_alpha   90.00
_cell.angle_beta   90.00
_cell.angle_gamma   90.00
#
_symmetry.space_group_name_H-M   'P 1'
#
loop_
_entity.id
_entity.type
_entity.pdbx_description
1 polymer ?
#
loop_
_entity_poly.entity_id
_entity_poly.type
_entity_poly.pdbx_seq_one_letter_code
_entity_poly.pdbx_strand_id
1 'polypeptide(L)'
;MQDVRGNLQSQHAVCLFLDAGNDGAGVRLPCRSQDLQTEFGSWIPPAGGTIRCRSRLLRKIHAFYLKATKRLHVTPPHRRRTAAAGRFVGVCGGLCFGLLDPVSNIVVNTLLVSANNEGSRPATLEDLKRRSLDAMVAFLTRMFPDLAECQALRYLRLAGADLLVAARIVASDVGLKRFDEPASRPAATESLSMALKCAALAAGADDLLVDGWKKISTHADEVLRLLGLLRGALRRSSSIGKLARLLLMLRRRPQAHAGVDLWWAWQLAACRSIRPCDDGVPFRHTPLLIRTLQDAIHGFYLQALARLPSGELRSRFHRSLLKGGHCYGPLDPVSNIIVNTVWYDAAFPRTHELDMDVIGTRSIHRLENQSLYGMASFLCTRYHSIDFHEAVCFLLEADANLLLADPNLDSEGTMASVYGMWGGVLRHGEACLFNDQDHLEPDTGVQEAFLAAAMAAQHCNPDAQVKLLTSCKEMLGPALSLLQGGGKLSSEDVHRLAMLLCPESPRETKPLLPLPLTGYPRAEVADAHTRITKKVRAVLNSYEQMPNRVGSHI
;
A
#
# COMPACT_ATOMS: atom_id res chain seq x y z
N MET A 1 13.95 -2.56 -28.44
CA MET A 1 12.47 -2.51 -28.48
C MET A 1 11.86 -3.93 -28.50
N GLN A 2 12.37 -4.86 -27.67
CA GLN A 2 11.94 -6.26 -27.68
C GLN A 2 11.80 -6.91 -26.29
N ASP A 3 11.89 -6.15 -25.19
CA ASP A 3 12.00 -6.72 -23.84
C ASP A 3 10.87 -6.27 -22.88
N VAL A 4 9.63 -6.20 -23.40
CA VAL A 4 8.42 -5.88 -22.61
C VAL A 4 7.39 -7.01 -22.66
N ARG A 5 7.59 -8.05 -23.49
CA ARG A 5 6.64 -9.17 -23.61
C ARG A 5 6.84 -10.29 -22.58
N GLY A 6 8.00 -10.36 -21.91
CA GLY A 6 8.31 -11.44 -20.95
C GLY A 6 7.55 -11.37 -19.62
N ASN A 7 7.08 -10.19 -19.21
CA ASN A 7 6.36 -9.99 -17.94
C ASN A 7 4.83 -10.11 -18.05
N LEU A 8 4.28 -10.15 -19.26
CA LEU A 8 2.84 -10.28 -19.51
C LEU A 8 2.36 -11.74 -19.52
N GLN A 9 3.27 -12.71 -19.73
CA GLN A 9 2.93 -14.13 -19.73
C GLN A 9 2.78 -14.74 -18.32
N SER A 10 3.39 -14.15 -17.28
CA SER A 10 3.25 -14.68 -15.91
C SER A 10 1.93 -14.32 -15.24
N GLN A 11 1.32 -13.18 -15.61
CA GLN A 11 0.01 -12.77 -15.12
C GLN A 11 -1.14 -13.48 -15.88
N HIS A 12 -0.97 -13.75 -17.17
CA HIS A 12 -1.92 -14.58 -17.94
C HIS A 12 -1.91 -16.05 -17.54
N ALA A 13 -0.79 -16.57 -17.03
CA ALA A 13 -0.69 -17.95 -16.57
C ALA A 13 -1.54 -18.22 -15.30
N VAL A 14 -1.81 -17.22 -14.47
CA VAL A 14 -2.69 -17.37 -13.29
C VAL A 14 -4.17 -17.50 -13.70
N CYS A 15 -4.57 -16.91 -14.82
CA CYS A 15 -5.94 -17.03 -15.34
C CYS A 15 -6.20 -18.39 -16.04
N LEU A 16 -5.19 -18.99 -16.70
CA LEU A 16 -5.36 -20.25 -17.44
C LEU A 16 -5.38 -21.51 -16.56
N PHE A 17 -5.03 -21.41 -15.27
CA PHE A 17 -5.09 -22.54 -14.33
C PHE A 17 -6.44 -22.69 -13.61
N LEU A 18 -7.39 -21.77 -13.85
CA LEU A 18 -8.74 -21.84 -13.26
C LEU A 18 -9.73 -22.72 -14.06
N ASP A 19 -9.34 -23.22 -15.25
CA ASP A 19 -10.23 -23.98 -16.15
C ASP A 19 -10.02 -25.51 -16.14
N ALA A 20 -9.05 -26.04 -15.38
CA ALA A 20 -8.76 -27.48 -15.37
C ALA A 20 -9.23 -28.16 -14.08
N GLY A 21 -10.53 -28.36 -13.93
CA GLY A 21 -11.06 -29.17 -12.83
C GLY A 21 -12.53 -28.93 -12.53
N ASN A 22 -13.42 -29.10 -13.50
CA ASN A 22 -14.85 -29.15 -13.23
C ASN A 22 -15.52 -30.30 -13.97
N ASP A 23 -15.36 -31.51 -13.45
CA ASP A 23 -16.27 -32.62 -13.73
C ASP A 23 -16.79 -33.15 -12.38
N GLY A 24 -18.01 -32.76 -12.04
CA GLY A 24 -18.89 -33.51 -11.14
C GLY A 24 -18.88 -33.16 -9.65
N ALA A 25 -19.63 -32.13 -9.26
CA ALA A 25 -20.62 -32.16 -8.17
C ALA A 25 -21.17 -30.74 -7.94
N GLY A 26 -22.48 -30.57 -8.08
CA GLY A 26 -23.14 -29.26 -7.97
C GLY A 26 -23.16 -28.73 -6.54
N VAL A 27 -22.28 -27.78 -6.23
CA VAL A 27 -22.50 -26.75 -5.21
C VAL A 27 -22.31 -25.40 -5.90
N ARG A 28 -23.38 -24.61 -5.95
CA ARG A 28 -23.43 -23.35 -6.70
C ARG A 28 -22.83 -22.25 -5.81
N LEU A 29 -21.53 -22.00 -5.93
CA LEU A 29 -20.85 -20.86 -5.29
C LEU A 29 -21.49 -19.53 -5.74
N PRO A 30 -21.70 -18.55 -4.84
CA PRO A 30 -22.30 -17.26 -5.19
C PRO A 30 -21.40 -16.35 -6.04
N CYS A 31 -20.10 -16.64 -6.16
CA CYS A 31 -19.20 -15.96 -7.09
C CYS A 31 -18.69 -16.94 -8.15
N ARG A 32 -19.12 -16.78 -9.41
CA ARG A 32 -18.52 -17.56 -10.50
C ARG A 32 -17.06 -17.12 -10.66
N SER A 33 -16.16 -18.07 -10.85
CA SER A 33 -14.77 -17.82 -11.26
C SER A 33 -14.65 -16.91 -12.50
N GLN A 34 -15.68 -16.91 -13.36
CA GLN A 34 -15.82 -16.00 -14.50
C GLN A 34 -16.07 -14.53 -14.10
N ASP A 35 -16.77 -14.24 -13.01
CA ASP A 35 -17.04 -12.86 -12.58
C ASP A 35 -15.75 -12.20 -12.05
N LEU A 36 -14.94 -12.97 -11.31
CA LEU A 36 -13.57 -12.58 -10.94
C LEU A 36 -12.72 -12.31 -12.19
N GLN A 37 -12.73 -13.19 -13.20
CA GLN A 37 -11.98 -12.99 -14.45
C GLN A 37 -12.45 -11.78 -15.28
N THR A 38 -13.76 -11.50 -15.30
CA THR A 38 -14.33 -10.34 -15.99
C THR A 38 -13.91 -9.04 -15.29
N GLU A 39 -13.80 -9.09 -13.97
CA GLU A 39 -13.10 -8.11 -13.11
C GLU A 39 -11.56 -8.26 -13.10
N PHE A 40 -10.92 -8.93 -14.06
CA PHE A 40 -9.46 -8.84 -14.26
C PHE A 40 -9.06 -8.37 -15.67
N GLY A 41 -9.99 -8.37 -16.63
CA GLY A 41 -9.73 -7.97 -18.02
C GLY A 41 -9.76 -6.46 -18.34
N SER A 42 -10.31 -5.60 -17.47
CA SER A 42 -10.61 -4.19 -17.78
C SER A 42 -9.70 -3.11 -17.14
N TRP A 43 -8.63 -3.52 -16.44
CA TRP A 43 -8.04 -2.69 -15.37
C TRP A 43 -6.86 -1.81 -15.75
N ILE A 44 -6.40 -1.90 -17.00
CA ILE A 44 -5.61 -0.82 -17.56
C ILE A 44 -6.63 0.27 -17.92
N PRO A 45 -6.63 1.43 -17.26
CA PRO A 45 -7.45 2.54 -17.71
C PRO A 45 -7.12 2.74 -19.20
N PRO A 46 -8.12 2.80 -20.10
CA PRO A 46 -7.83 3.04 -21.50
C PRO A 46 -6.92 4.27 -21.57
N ALA A 47 -5.85 4.23 -22.37
CA ALA A 47 -4.84 5.29 -22.38
C ALA A 47 -5.46 6.71 -22.51
N GLY A 48 -6.63 6.81 -23.16
CA GLY A 48 -7.43 8.03 -23.24
C GLY A 48 -7.95 8.60 -21.91
N GLY A 49 -8.23 7.75 -20.91
CA GLY A 49 -8.66 8.16 -19.57
C GLY A 49 -7.57 8.90 -18.80
N THR A 50 -6.33 8.41 -18.86
CA THR A 50 -5.16 9.04 -18.22
C THR A 50 -4.83 10.38 -18.89
N ILE A 51 -4.88 10.44 -20.22
CA ILE A 51 -4.67 11.68 -20.98
C ILE A 51 -5.74 12.73 -20.60
N ARG A 52 -7.02 12.34 -20.56
CA ARG A 52 -8.13 13.24 -20.18
C ARG A 52 -8.00 13.74 -18.73
N CYS A 53 -7.61 12.88 -17.79
CA CYS A 53 -7.33 13.26 -16.41
C CYS A 53 -6.20 14.29 -16.32
N ARG A 54 -5.08 14.03 -17.00
CA ARG A 54 -3.92 14.92 -17.04
C ARG A 54 -4.29 16.30 -17.61
N SER A 55 -5.03 16.37 -18.71
CA SER A 55 -5.50 17.64 -19.29
C SER A 55 -6.45 18.41 -18.38
N ARG A 56 -7.36 17.72 -17.66
CA ARG A 56 -8.24 18.35 -16.66
C ARG A 56 -7.45 18.96 -15.50
N LEU A 57 -6.48 18.21 -14.97
CA LEU A 57 -5.59 18.69 -13.90
C LEU A 57 -4.77 19.90 -14.34
N LEU A 58 -4.17 19.86 -15.53
CA LEU A 58 -3.41 21.00 -16.06
C LEU A 58 -4.28 22.25 -16.18
N ARG A 59 -5.55 22.13 -16.59
CA ARG A 59 -6.49 23.27 -16.58
C ARG A 59 -6.78 23.79 -15.18
N LYS A 60 -6.93 22.91 -14.20
CA LYS A 60 -7.13 23.29 -12.79
C LYS A 60 -5.91 24.02 -12.23
N ILE A 61 -4.71 23.49 -12.46
CA ILE A 61 -3.42 24.09 -12.09
C ILE A 61 -3.26 25.47 -12.74
N HIS A 62 -3.62 25.61 -14.02
CA HIS A 62 -3.63 26.92 -14.70
C HIS A 62 -4.51 27.95 -13.96
N ALA A 63 -5.70 27.54 -13.50
CA ALA A 63 -6.56 28.43 -12.71
C ALA A 63 -5.92 28.85 -11.37
N PHE A 64 -5.11 27.98 -10.74
CA PHE A 64 -4.35 28.34 -9.55
C PHE A 64 -3.27 29.38 -9.84
N TYR A 65 -2.55 29.24 -10.95
CA TYR A 65 -1.61 30.26 -11.41
C TYR A 65 -2.28 31.61 -11.60
N LEU A 66 -3.42 31.68 -12.28
CA LEU A 66 -4.17 32.94 -12.43
C LEU A 66 -4.57 33.56 -11.08
N LYS A 67 -4.97 32.74 -10.10
CA LYS A 67 -5.29 33.21 -8.75
C LYS A 67 -4.06 33.70 -8.00
N ALA A 68 -2.94 32.97 -8.07
CA ALA A 68 -1.68 33.32 -7.40
C ALA A 68 -1.12 34.63 -7.96
N THR A 69 -1.14 34.77 -9.28
CA THR A 69 -0.78 36.00 -9.97
C THR A 69 -1.60 37.18 -9.45
N LYS A 70 -2.94 37.06 -9.32
CA LYS A 70 -3.78 38.12 -8.73
C LYS A 70 -3.38 38.46 -7.29
N ARG A 71 -2.94 37.49 -6.48
CA ARG A 71 -2.48 37.71 -5.10
C ARG A 71 -1.12 38.43 -5.04
N LEU A 72 -0.26 38.23 -6.04
CA LEU A 72 1.08 38.85 -6.12
C LEU A 72 1.07 40.27 -6.71
N HIS A 73 -0.01 40.69 -7.38
CA HIS A 73 -0.06 42.02 -7.99
C HIS A 73 -0.17 43.14 -6.94
N VAL A 74 0.84 44.00 -6.94
CA VAL A 74 0.73 45.43 -6.61
C VAL A 74 0.61 46.16 -7.94
N THR A 75 -0.48 46.91 -8.15
CA THR A 75 -0.69 47.73 -9.36
C THR A 75 0.50 48.64 -9.69
N PRO A 76 1.06 48.63 -10.91
CA PRO A 76 1.61 49.84 -11.51
C PRO A 76 0.50 50.61 -12.26
N PRO A 77 0.60 51.94 -12.36
CA PRO A 77 -0.36 52.75 -13.09
C PRO A 77 -0.25 52.45 -14.59
N HIS A 78 -1.40 52.32 -15.23
CA HIS A 78 -1.65 52.29 -16.68
C HIS A 78 -1.21 51.08 -17.54
N ARG A 79 -2.26 50.49 -18.15
CA ARG A 79 -2.34 49.84 -19.48
C ARG A 79 -1.18 48.91 -19.89
N ARG A 80 -1.30 47.63 -19.50
CA ARG A 80 -1.12 46.41 -20.36
C ARG A 80 -1.49 45.17 -19.53
N ARG A 81 -2.78 44.82 -19.56
CA ARG A 81 -3.55 44.22 -18.44
C ARG A 81 -3.48 42.70 -18.22
N THR A 82 -2.80 41.90 -19.03
CA THR A 82 -2.87 40.42 -18.88
C THR A 82 -1.57 39.67 -19.21
N ALA A 83 -0.75 40.18 -20.15
CA ALA A 83 0.48 39.50 -20.58
C ALA A 83 1.69 39.68 -19.62
N ALA A 84 1.74 40.76 -18.83
CA ALA A 84 2.84 41.03 -17.90
C ALA A 84 2.71 40.25 -16.57
N ALA A 85 1.48 39.89 -16.22
CA ALA A 85 1.11 39.22 -14.98
C ALA A 85 1.59 37.76 -14.94
N GLY A 86 1.38 37.03 -16.04
CA GLY A 86 1.93 35.69 -16.25
C GLY A 86 3.45 35.68 -16.37
N ARG A 87 4.05 36.81 -16.78
CA ARG A 87 5.52 36.96 -16.82
C ARG A 87 6.13 37.01 -15.42
N PHE A 88 5.53 37.63 -14.40
CA PHE A 88 6.18 37.66 -13.07
C PHE A 88 6.31 36.27 -12.44
N VAL A 89 5.25 35.45 -12.48
CA VAL A 89 5.32 34.06 -11.99
C VAL A 89 6.11 33.14 -12.93
N GLY A 90 6.04 33.37 -14.25
CA GLY A 90 6.86 32.67 -15.25
C GLY A 90 8.36 32.99 -15.18
N VAL A 91 8.70 34.23 -14.84
CA VAL A 91 10.08 34.71 -14.65
C VAL A 91 10.63 34.27 -13.31
N CYS A 92 9.80 34.18 -12.26
CA CYS A 92 10.24 33.79 -10.92
C CYS A 92 10.05 32.29 -10.61
N GLY A 93 9.48 31.49 -11.53
CA GLY A 93 9.52 30.01 -11.44
C GLY A 93 8.69 29.37 -10.31
N GLY A 94 7.61 30.00 -9.85
CA GLY A 94 6.80 29.48 -8.74
C GLY A 94 6.11 28.16 -9.08
N LEU A 95 6.52 27.05 -8.44
CA LEU A 95 5.93 25.72 -8.65
C LEU A 95 4.68 25.51 -7.78
N CYS A 96 3.70 24.75 -8.27
CA CYS A 96 2.40 24.51 -7.63
C CYS A 96 2.38 23.23 -6.76
N PHE A 97 3.43 23.00 -5.96
CA PHE A 97 3.46 21.93 -4.96
C PHE A 97 4.11 22.44 -3.66
N GLY A 98 3.86 21.76 -2.55
CA GLY A 98 4.35 22.19 -1.23
C GLY A 98 3.37 21.81 -0.13
N LEU A 99 3.53 22.46 1.03
CA LEU A 99 2.81 22.12 2.27
C LEU A 99 1.49 22.89 2.47
N LEU A 100 1.19 23.86 1.60
CA LEU A 100 0.00 24.71 1.69
C LEU A 100 -1.03 24.39 0.60
N ASP A 101 -2.10 25.19 0.52
CA ASP A 101 -3.05 25.11 -0.59
C ASP A 101 -2.34 25.48 -1.91
N PRO A 102 -2.80 24.96 -3.08
CA PRO A 102 -2.13 25.14 -4.36
C PRO A 102 -1.77 26.60 -4.70
N VAL A 103 -2.66 27.55 -4.39
CA VAL A 103 -2.42 28.96 -4.69
C VAL A 103 -1.37 29.55 -3.76
N SER A 104 -1.41 29.21 -2.47
CA SER A 104 -0.41 29.66 -1.50
C SER A 104 0.97 29.05 -1.75
N ASN A 105 1.04 27.78 -2.19
CA ASN A 105 2.28 27.15 -2.65
C ASN A 105 2.94 27.95 -3.77
N ILE A 106 2.17 28.33 -4.81
CA ILE A 106 2.69 29.14 -5.91
C ILE A 106 3.24 30.47 -5.39
N VAL A 107 2.52 31.17 -4.50
CA VAL A 107 2.96 32.45 -3.94
C VAL A 107 4.25 32.31 -3.14
N VAL A 108 4.30 31.35 -2.21
CA VAL A 108 5.49 31.11 -1.36
C VAL A 108 6.69 30.69 -2.21
N ASN A 109 6.51 29.73 -3.12
CA ASN A 109 7.59 29.25 -3.97
C ASN A 109 8.11 30.34 -4.91
N THR A 110 7.23 31.21 -5.42
CA THR A 110 7.64 32.39 -6.19
C THR A 110 8.57 33.27 -5.36
N LEU A 111 8.17 33.63 -4.14
CA LEU A 111 8.96 34.52 -3.27
C LEU A 111 10.26 33.88 -2.79
N LEU A 112 10.31 32.56 -2.61
CA LEU A 112 11.53 31.83 -2.27
C LEU A 112 12.55 31.82 -3.42
N VAL A 113 12.08 31.69 -4.66
CA VAL A 113 12.92 31.60 -5.88
C VAL A 113 13.34 32.97 -6.42
N SER A 114 12.49 34.00 -6.31
CA SER A 114 12.77 35.38 -6.76
C SER A 114 14.06 35.99 -6.21
N ALA A 115 14.65 35.44 -5.14
CA ALA A 115 15.89 35.95 -4.56
C ALA A 115 17.19 35.46 -5.24
N ASN A 116 17.13 34.61 -6.29
CA ASN A 116 18.33 34.00 -6.90
C ASN A 116 18.51 34.17 -8.42
N ASN A 117 17.48 34.54 -9.18
CA ASN A 117 17.52 34.41 -10.64
C ASN A 117 17.65 35.75 -11.35
N GLU A 118 18.87 36.30 -11.40
CA GLU A 118 19.20 37.38 -12.35
C GLU A 118 19.71 36.86 -13.72
N GLY A 119 19.75 35.53 -13.96
CA GLY A 119 20.35 34.98 -15.20
C GLY A 119 19.70 33.77 -15.86
N SER A 120 18.58 33.25 -15.37
CA SER A 120 17.93 32.04 -15.95
C SER A 120 16.83 32.39 -16.96
N ARG A 121 16.72 31.62 -18.05
CA ARG A 121 15.64 31.77 -19.04
C ARG A 121 14.28 31.58 -18.33
N PRO A 122 13.32 32.51 -18.50
CA PRO A 122 12.02 32.41 -17.85
C PRO A 122 11.28 31.16 -18.36
N ALA A 123 10.83 30.31 -17.44
CA ALA A 123 10.04 29.13 -17.78
C ALA A 123 8.67 29.56 -18.32
N THR A 124 8.17 28.88 -19.34
CA THR A 124 6.81 29.17 -19.83
C THR A 124 5.78 28.71 -18.80
N LEU A 125 4.60 29.32 -18.81
CA LEU A 125 3.50 28.91 -17.92
C LEU A 125 3.10 27.44 -18.16
N GLU A 126 3.18 26.96 -19.39
CA GLU A 126 2.91 25.56 -19.71
C GLU A 126 3.97 24.62 -19.12
N ASP A 127 5.25 25.01 -19.15
CA ASP A 127 6.33 24.25 -18.51
C ASP A 127 6.12 24.18 -16.99
N LEU A 128 5.76 25.30 -16.35
CA LEU A 128 5.50 25.35 -14.92
C LEU A 128 4.31 24.47 -14.52
N LYS A 129 3.23 24.46 -15.31
CA LYS A 129 2.08 23.57 -15.07
C LYS A 129 2.48 22.10 -15.17
N ARG A 130 3.24 21.72 -16.20
CA ARG A 130 3.71 20.35 -16.40
C ARG A 130 4.62 19.92 -15.25
N ARG A 131 5.67 20.69 -14.96
CA ARG A 131 6.62 20.43 -13.86
C ARG A 131 5.92 20.34 -12.50
N SER A 132 4.93 21.19 -12.26
CA SER A 132 4.14 21.12 -11.01
C SER A 132 3.32 19.85 -10.91
N LEU A 133 2.72 19.39 -12.01
CA LEU A 133 1.98 18.13 -12.02
C LEU A 133 2.92 16.93 -11.83
N ASP A 134 4.07 16.92 -12.50
CA ASP A 134 5.08 15.88 -12.35
C ASP A 134 5.61 15.82 -10.90
N ALA A 135 5.82 16.97 -10.27
CA ALA A 135 6.18 17.06 -8.86
C ALA A 135 5.13 16.44 -7.93
N MET A 136 3.85 16.74 -8.17
CA MET A 136 2.75 16.21 -7.37
C MET A 136 2.59 14.70 -7.53
N VAL A 137 2.74 14.18 -8.75
CA VAL A 137 2.74 12.74 -9.02
C VAL A 137 3.92 12.08 -8.31
N ALA A 138 5.14 12.59 -8.50
CA ALA A 138 6.34 12.04 -7.88
C ALA A 138 6.28 12.06 -6.34
N PHE A 139 5.67 13.10 -5.76
CA PHE A 139 5.41 13.16 -4.32
C PHE A 139 4.51 12.00 -3.87
N LEU A 140 3.37 11.80 -4.53
CA LEU A 140 2.41 10.77 -4.16
C LEU A 140 2.98 9.36 -4.35
N THR A 141 3.61 9.08 -5.49
CA THR A 141 4.21 7.76 -5.75
C THR A 141 5.42 7.47 -4.85
N ARG A 142 6.08 8.50 -4.31
CA ARG A 142 7.15 8.33 -3.32
C ARG A 142 6.61 8.07 -1.91
N MET A 143 5.50 8.70 -1.55
CA MET A 143 4.81 8.50 -0.27
C MET A 143 4.15 7.12 -0.21
N PHE A 144 3.60 6.66 -1.33
CA PHE A 144 2.85 5.42 -1.46
C PHE A 144 3.47 4.59 -2.60
N PRO A 145 4.43 3.70 -2.30
CA PRO A 145 5.18 2.96 -3.32
C PRO A 145 4.32 2.12 -4.28
N ASP A 146 3.19 1.58 -3.79
CA ASP A 146 2.27 0.79 -4.60
C ASP A 146 1.37 1.62 -5.53
N LEU A 147 1.34 2.94 -5.33
CA LEU A 147 0.51 3.86 -6.08
C LEU A 147 1.09 4.08 -7.48
N ALA A 148 0.38 3.58 -8.49
CA ALA A 148 0.73 3.84 -9.87
C ALA A 148 0.48 5.31 -10.25
N GLU A 149 1.23 5.83 -11.24
CA GLU A 149 1.05 7.21 -11.73
C GLU A 149 -0.40 7.50 -12.15
N CYS A 150 -1.06 6.56 -12.81
CA CYS A 150 -2.45 6.72 -13.23
C CYS A 150 -3.42 6.86 -12.04
N GLN A 151 -3.13 6.21 -10.92
CA GLN A 151 -3.90 6.32 -9.67
C GLN A 151 -3.59 7.64 -8.98
N ALA A 152 -2.32 8.05 -8.91
CA ALA A 152 -1.92 9.36 -8.38
C ALA A 152 -2.63 10.52 -9.10
N LEU A 153 -2.77 10.45 -10.43
CA LEU A 153 -3.54 11.43 -11.21
C LEU A 153 -5.04 11.43 -10.85
N ARG A 154 -5.62 10.27 -10.53
CA ARG A 154 -7.03 10.19 -10.11
C ARG A 154 -7.22 10.79 -8.72
N TYR A 155 -6.34 10.49 -7.76
CA TYR A 155 -6.36 11.11 -6.44
C TYR A 155 -6.16 12.62 -6.47
N LEU A 156 -5.24 13.11 -7.30
CA LEU A 156 -5.10 14.55 -7.52
C LEU A 156 -6.37 15.16 -8.11
N ARG A 157 -7.10 14.45 -8.97
CA ARG A 157 -8.36 14.93 -9.53
C ARG A 157 -9.44 15.00 -8.45
N LEU A 158 -9.60 13.95 -7.65
CA LEU A 158 -10.51 13.92 -6.50
C LEU A 158 -10.21 15.08 -5.54
N ALA A 159 -8.93 15.33 -5.27
CA ALA A 159 -8.48 16.43 -4.42
C ALA A 159 -8.52 17.82 -5.06
N GLY A 160 -9.06 17.96 -6.27
CA GLY A 160 -9.10 19.23 -6.98
C GLY A 160 -7.72 19.84 -7.26
N ALA A 161 -6.69 18.99 -7.41
CA ALA A 161 -5.27 19.29 -7.52
C ALA A 161 -4.63 19.93 -6.26
N ASP A 162 -5.16 19.65 -5.07
CA ASP A 162 -4.44 19.86 -3.79
C ASP A 162 -3.63 18.61 -3.42
N LEU A 163 -2.30 18.77 -3.38
CA LEU A 163 -1.36 17.67 -3.16
C LEU A 163 -1.54 16.99 -1.80
N LEU A 164 -1.60 17.77 -0.73
CA LEU A 164 -1.66 17.18 0.62
C LEU A 164 -3.03 16.59 0.90
N VAL A 165 -4.10 17.16 0.33
CA VAL A 165 -5.41 16.53 0.47
C VAL A 165 -5.49 15.25 -0.36
N ALA A 166 -4.89 15.20 -1.56
CA ALA A 166 -4.75 13.95 -2.31
C ALA A 166 -3.99 12.89 -1.50
N ALA A 167 -2.87 13.26 -0.88
CA ALA A 167 -2.09 12.34 -0.04
C ALA A 167 -2.90 11.83 1.16
N ARG A 168 -3.72 12.68 1.78
CA ARG A 168 -4.62 12.27 2.88
C ARG A 168 -5.70 11.29 2.42
N ILE A 169 -6.29 11.52 1.25
CA ILE A 169 -7.29 10.58 0.68
C ILE A 169 -6.62 9.23 0.46
N VAL A 170 -5.44 9.19 -0.18
CA VAL A 170 -4.70 7.93 -0.36
C VAL A 170 -4.38 7.25 0.96
N ALA A 171 -3.89 8.01 1.95
CA ALA A 171 -3.56 7.46 3.27
C ALA A 171 -4.78 6.87 3.99
N SER A 172 -5.95 7.50 3.84
CA SER A 172 -7.22 6.99 4.37
C SER A 172 -7.62 5.69 3.67
N ASP A 173 -7.60 5.70 2.33
CA ASP A 173 -8.01 4.56 1.51
C ASP A 173 -7.15 3.31 1.75
N VAL A 174 -5.84 3.48 1.96
CA VAL A 174 -4.91 2.37 2.21
C VAL A 174 -4.73 2.06 3.70
N GLY A 175 -5.56 2.63 4.59
CA GLY A 175 -5.55 2.32 6.04
C GLY A 175 -4.28 2.76 6.77
N LEU A 176 -3.60 3.81 6.32
CA LEU A 176 -2.26 4.17 6.80
C LEU A 176 -2.31 4.98 8.11
N LYS A 177 -2.40 4.27 9.24
CA LYS A 177 -2.52 4.83 10.62
C LYS A 177 -1.29 5.62 11.11
N ARG A 178 -0.17 5.58 10.37
CA ARG A 178 1.08 6.31 10.69
C ARG A 178 0.89 7.82 10.78
N PHE A 179 -0.22 8.32 10.21
CA PHE A 179 -0.61 9.73 10.23
C PHE A 179 -1.69 10.07 11.28
N ASP A 180 -2.03 9.13 12.16
CA ASP A 180 -3.02 9.33 13.22
C ASP A 180 -2.38 9.31 14.62
N GLU A 181 -1.21 8.68 14.78
CA GLU A 181 -0.56 8.52 16.08
C GLU A 181 0.57 9.53 16.37
N PRO A 182 0.71 10.03 17.61
CA PRO A 182 1.83 10.90 17.99
C PRO A 182 3.20 10.22 17.91
N ALA A 183 3.28 8.92 18.19
CA ALA A 183 4.53 8.16 18.22
C ALA A 183 5.17 7.99 16.83
N SER A 184 4.37 7.98 15.77
CA SER A 184 4.82 7.83 14.38
C SER A 184 5.15 9.15 13.68
N ARG A 185 4.93 10.30 14.34
CA ARG A 185 5.20 11.65 13.78
C ARG A 185 6.62 11.84 13.23
N PRO A 186 7.69 11.33 13.86
CA PRO A 186 9.04 11.47 13.30
C PRO A 186 9.18 10.78 11.94
N ALA A 187 8.71 9.53 11.82
CA ALA A 187 8.75 8.75 10.58
C ALA A 187 7.85 9.35 9.48
N ALA A 188 6.68 9.86 9.86
CA ALA A 188 5.78 10.58 8.96
C ALA A 188 6.43 11.87 8.41
N THR A 189 7.12 12.62 9.27
CA THR A 189 7.84 13.84 8.90
C THR A 189 9.00 13.56 7.95
N GLU A 190 9.78 12.50 8.21
CA GLU A 190 10.85 12.07 7.33
C GLU A 190 10.32 11.66 5.95
N SER A 191 9.23 10.91 5.92
CA SER A 191 8.54 10.49 4.69
C SER A 191 8.08 11.69 3.87
N LEU A 192 7.41 12.67 4.50
CA LEU A 192 6.99 13.93 3.87
C LEU A 192 8.18 14.72 3.33
N SER A 193 9.28 14.81 4.08
CA SER A 193 10.51 15.48 3.65
C SER A 193 11.12 14.79 2.42
N MET A 194 11.21 13.46 2.42
CA MET A 194 11.72 12.71 1.27
C MET A 194 10.83 12.84 0.04
N ALA A 195 9.51 12.81 0.21
CA ALA A 195 8.56 13.04 -0.87
C ALA A 195 8.66 14.45 -1.46
N LEU A 196 8.85 15.48 -0.63
CA LEU A 196 9.13 16.85 -1.09
C LEU A 196 10.42 16.95 -1.91
N LYS A 197 11.49 16.25 -1.50
CA LYS A 197 12.73 16.17 -2.27
C LYS A 197 12.51 15.51 -3.63
N CYS A 198 11.81 14.37 -3.68
CA CYS A 198 11.49 13.71 -4.94
C CYS A 198 10.62 14.60 -5.85
N ALA A 199 9.67 15.34 -5.26
CA ALA A 199 8.86 16.30 -6.00
C ALA A 199 9.70 17.44 -6.59
N ALA A 200 10.64 17.99 -5.82
CA ALA A 200 11.55 19.03 -6.28
C ALA A 200 12.45 18.52 -7.42
N LEU A 201 13.02 17.34 -7.27
CA LEU A 201 13.84 16.70 -8.33
C LEU A 201 13.03 16.46 -9.60
N ALA A 202 11.83 15.89 -9.50
CA ALA A 202 10.94 15.68 -10.65
C ALA A 202 10.53 16.99 -11.32
N ALA A 203 10.40 18.06 -10.53
CA ALA A 203 10.13 19.39 -11.03
C ALA A 203 11.39 20.08 -11.58
N GLY A 204 12.60 19.53 -11.46
CA GLY A 204 13.86 20.24 -11.77
C GLY A 204 14.05 21.51 -10.92
N ALA A 205 13.65 21.47 -9.65
CA ALA A 205 13.81 22.53 -8.67
C ALA A 205 15.03 22.28 -7.77
N ASP A 206 15.63 23.35 -7.26
CA ASP A 206 16.77 23.31 -6.35
C ASP A 206 16.34 22.83 -4.94
N ASP A 207 17.23 22.15 -4.23
CA ASP A 207 17.06 21.69 -2.84
C ASP A 207 16.73 22.85 -1.88
N LEU A 208 17.15 24.06 -2.24
CA LEU A 208 16.79 25.30 -1.54
C LEU A 208 15.28 25.49 -1.34
N LEU A 209 14.44 24.96 -2.25
CA LEU A 209 12.99 25.01 -2.12
C LEU A 209 12.51 24.13 -0.96
N VAL A 210 13.06 22.93 -0.84
CA VAL A 210 12.73 21.95 0.21
C VAL A 210 13.19 22.48 1.56
N ASP A 211 14.40 23.03 1.64
CA ASP A 211 14.90 23.66 2.86
C ASP A 211 14.06 24.89 3.24
N GLY A 212 13.60 25.67 2.26
CA GLY A 212 12.63 26.75 2.49
C GLY A 212 11.37 26.25 3.20
N TRP A 213 10.78 25.14 2.72
CA TRP A 213 9.61 24.52 3.36
C TRP A 213 9.89 24.02 4.78
N LYS A 214 11.05 23.41 5.01
CA LYS A 214 11.46 23.00 6.36
C LYS A 214 11.57 24.19 7.31
N LYS A 215 12.15 25.31 6.87
CA LYS A 215 12.29 26.51 7.70
C LYS A 215 10.96 27.21 7.95
N ILE A 216 10.02 27.16 6.99
CA ILE A 216 8.66 27.69 7.15
C ILE A 216 7.92 27.00 8.30
N SER A 217 8.18 25.71 8.56
CA SER A 217 7.51 24.98 9.66
C SER A 217 7.64 25.68 11.02
N THR A 218 8.81 26.25 11.31
CA THR A 218 9.08 26.97 12.57
C THR A 218 8.33 28.29 12.71
N HIS A 219 7.74 28.82 11.62
CA HIS A 219 7.03 30.10 11.58
C HIS A 219 5.68 29.96 10.84
N ALA A 220 5.07 28.77 10.91
CA ALA A 220 3.87 28.45 10.14
C ALA A 220 2.74 29.44 10.41
N ASP A 221 2.47 29.78 11.68
CA ASP A 221 1.40 30.70 12.07
C ASP A 221 1.55 32.10 11.46
N GLU A 222 2.76 32.65 11.47
CA GLU A 222 3.02 33.96 10.92
C GLU A 222 2.90 33.99 9.39
N VAL A 223 3.40 32.93 8.72
CA VAL A 223 3.26 32.75 7.27
C VAL A 223 1.78 32.60 6.88
N LEU A 224 1.01 31.79 7.61
CA LEU A 224 -0.42 31.59 7.37
C LEU A 224 -1.22 32.87 7.60
N ARG A 225 -0.91 33.63 8.66
CA ARG A 225 -1.52 34.94 8.92
C ARG A 225 -1.28 35.91 7.76
N LEU A 226 -0.03 36.03 7.29
CA LEU A 226 0.31 36.91 6.18
C LEU A 226 -0.35 36.47 4.87
N LEU A 227 -0.41 35.17 4.59
CA LEU A 227 -1.14 34.62 3.44
C LEU A 227 -2.65 34.86 3.53
N GLY A 228 -3.23 34.80 4.73
CA GLY A 228 -4.62 35.16 4.99
C GLY A 228 -4.92 36.61 4.63
N LEU A 229 -4.03 37.54 4.99
CA LEU A 229 -4.14 38.96 4.61
C LEU A 229 -4.05 39.18 3.09
N LEU A 230 -3.35 38.32 2.35
CA LEU A 230 -3.32 38.38 0.87
C LEU A 230 -4.62 37.90 0.21
N ARG A 231 -5.42 37.08 0.91
CA ARG A 231 -6.76 36.69 0.45
C ARG A 231 -7.73 37.86 0.55
N GLY A 232 -7.56 38.75 1.53
CA GLY A 232 -8.34 39.98 1.71
C GLY A 232 -8.02 41.09 0.70
N ALA A 233 -8.94 42.05 0.52
CA ALA A 233 -8.79 43.14 -0.43
C ALA A 233 -8.00 44.35 0.08
N LEU A 234 -7.99 44.59 1.40
CA LEU A 234 -7.29 45.71 2.00
C LEU A 234 -5.81 45.36 2.28
N ARG A 235 -4.88 46.21 1.81
CA ARG A 235 -3.43 46.21 2.16
C ARG A 235 -2.55 45.07 1.61
N ARG A 236 -2.78 44.64 0.36
CA ARG A 236 -1.97 43.57 -0.29
C ARG A 236 -0.48 43.89 -0.42
N SER A 237 -0.10 45.11 -0.82
CA SER A 237 1.30 45.48 -1.08
C SER A 237 2.19 45.40 0.17
N SER A 238 1.73 45.93 1.30
CA SER A 238 2.48 45.87 2.56
C SER A 238 2.64 44.45 3.09
N SER A 239 1.66 43.58 2.84
CA SER A 239 1.66 42.20 3.33
C SER A 239 2.56 41.29 2.49
N ILE A 240 2.60 41.49 1.17
CA ILE A 240 3.57 40.80 0.28
C ILE A 240 5.00 41.15 0.68
N GLY A 241 5.28 42.44 0.91
CA GLY A 241 6.61 42.88 1.33
C GLY A 241 7.03 42.30 2.68
N LYS A 242 6.11 42.21 3.65
CA LYS A 242 6.35 41.54 4.94
C LYS A 242 6.63 40.04 4.77
N LEU A 243 5.82 39.35 3.96
CA LEU A 243 6.00 37.93 3.67
C LEU A 243 7.32 37.64 2.95
N ALA A 244 7.67 38.44 1.94
CA ALA A 244 8.92 38.32 1.21
C ALA A 244 10.13 38.52 2.14
N ARG A 245 10.09 39.53 3.02
CA ARG A 245 11.14 39.74 4.03
C ARG A 245 11.26 38.57 5.01
N LEU A 246 10.14 38.05 5.51
CA LEU A 246 10.12 36.89 6.40
C LEU A 246 10.75 35.66 5.71
N LEU A 247 10.31 35.34 4.50
CA LEU A 247 10.84 34.20 3.73
C LEU A 247 12.34 34.36 3.40
N LEU A 248 12.79 35.57 3.08
CA LEU A 248 14.20 35.87 2.86
C LEU A 248 15.03 35.70 4.14
N MET A 249 14.52 36.16 5.28
CA MET A 249 15.17 35.94 6.59
C MET A 249 15.26 34.46 6.93
N LEU A 250 14.17 33.70 6.77
CA LEU A 250 14.15 32.26 7.02
C LEU A 250 15.16 31.56 6.12
N ARG A 251 15.21 31.92 4.84
CA ARG A 251 16.17 31.33 3.89
C ARG A 251 17.62 31.50 4.33
N ARG A 252 18.00 32.69 4.83
CA ARG A 252 19.37 33.02 5.26
C ARG A 252 19.79 32.39 6.60
N ARG A 253 18.84 31.88 7.39
CA ARG A 253 19.20 31.24 8.67
C ARG A 253 19.96 29.93 8.43
N PRO A 254 21.04 29.66 9.19
CA PRO A 254 21.67 28.34 9.21
C PRO A 254 20.66 27.31 9.71
N GLN A 255 20.73 26.10 9.15
CA GLN A 255 19.80 25.02 9.48
C GLN A 255 20.07 24.56 10.91
N ALA A 256 19.15 24.85 11.83
CA ALA A 256 19.19 24.25 13.16
C ALA A 256 18.76 22.77 13.05
N HIS A 257 19.45 21.87 13.74
CA HIS A 257 19.05 20.46 13.88
C HIS A 257 17.77 20.27 14.73
N ALA A 258 17.14 21.37 15.15
CA ALA A 258 15.96 21.35 16.02
C ALA A 258 14.68 21.04 15.22
N GLY A 259 14.06 19.91 15.55
CA GLY A 259 12.62 19.60 15.43
C GLY A 259 11.87 20.23 14.25
N VAL A 260 12.26 19.90 13.01
CA VAL A 260 11.41 20.18 11.84
C VAL A 260 10.16 19.33 12.02
N ASP A 261 9.02 19.97 12.26
CA ASP A 261 7.73 19.30 12.27
C ASP A 261 6.97 19.67 11.00
N LEU A 262 6.79 18.73 10.08
CA LEU A 262 5.98 18.95 8.87
C LEU A 262 4.50 18.58 9.10
N TRP A 263 4.16 18.08 10.29
CA TRP A 263 2.84 17.57 10.62
C TRP A 263 1.74 18.63 10.61
N TRP A 264 2.05 19.87 11.00
CA TRP A 264 1.09 20.98 10.98
C TRP A 264 0.43 21.14 9.59
N ALA A 265 1.18 20.86 8.51
CA ALA A 265 0.69 20.95 7.15
C ALA A 265 -0.32 19.83 6.83
N TRP A 266 -0.06 18.64 7.37
CA TRP A 266 -0.96 17.48 7.28
C TRP A 266 -2.28 17.74 8.02
N GLN A 267 -2.23 18.37 9.20
CA GLN A 267 -3.42 18.80 9.94
C GLN A 267 -4.19 19.91 9.20
N LEU A 268 -3.48 20.90 8.65
CA LEU A 268 -4.10 21.96 7.85
C LEU A 268 -4.82 21.42 6.61
N ALA A 269 -4.32 20.34 6.02
CA ALA A 269 -4.97 19.70 4.89
C ALA A 269 -6.31 19.05 5.29
N ALA A 270 -6.47 18.56 6.52
CA ALA A 270 -7.74 18.04 7.03
C ALA A 270 -8.84 19.12 7.02
N CYS A 271 -8.48 20.37 7.31
CA CYS A 271 -9.42 21.49 7.32
C CYS A 271 -9.79 22.00 5.91
N ARG A 272 -9.19 21.46 4.84
CA ARG A 272 -9.47 21.87 3.46
C ARG A 272 -10.59 20.98 2.91
N SER A 273 -11.83 21.34 3.22
CA SER A 273 -13.02 20.67 2.69
C SER A 273 -12.97 20.64 1.15
N ILE A 274 -13.00 19.44 0.59
CA ILE A 274 -13.23 19.21 -0.84
C ILE A 274 -14.72 18.99 -1.01
N ARG A 275 -15.33 19.74 -1.95
CA ARG A 275 -16.59 19.30 -2.54
C ARG A 275 -16.26 18.13 -3.47
N PRO A 276 -16.88 16.94 -3.29
CA PRO A 276 -16.70 15.83 -4.20
C PRO A 276 -16.81 16.32 -5.64
N CYS A 277 -15.91 15.86 -6.52
CA CYS A 277 -16.14 16.09 -7.94
C CYS A 277 -17.42 15.34 -8.33
N ASP A 278 -18.38 16.00 -8.97
CA ASP A 278 -19.66 15.45 -9.49
C ASP A 278 -19.52 14.26 -10.48
N ASP A 279 -18.33 13.69 -10.64
CA ASP A 279 -18.17 12.43 -11.36
C ASP A 279 -18.63 11.30 -10.42
N GLY A 280 -19.96 11.11 -10.31
CA GLY A 280 -20.67 10.23 -9.37
C GLY A 280 -20.41 8.72 -9.48
N VAL A 281 -19.15 8.31 -9.60
CA VAL A 281 -18.72 6.91 -9.47
C VAL A 281 -17.61 6.87 -8.43
N PRO A 282 -17.78 6.15 -7.30
CA PRO A 282 -16.72 5.94 -6.33
C PRO A 282 -15.50 5.36 -7.05
N PHE A 283 -14.33 5.97 -6.85
CA PHE A 283 -13.12 5.47 -7.47
C PHE A 283 -12.74 4.15 -6.80
N ARG A 284 -13.12 3.01 -7.39
CA ARG A 284 -12.70 1.67 -6.94
C ARG A 284 -11.24 1.43 -7.31
N HIS A 285 -10.36 1.41 -6.32
CA HIS A 285 -8.91 1.25 -6.47
C HIS A 285 -8.40 -0.04 -5.84
N THR A 286 -9.21 -1.11 -5.94
CA THR A 286 -8.93 -2.46 -5.46
C THR A 286 -7.50 -2.95 -5.74
N PRO A 287 -6.87 -2.70 -6.92
CA PRO A 287 -5.50 -3.14 -7.15
C PRO A 287 -4.45 -2.49 -6.24
N LEU A 288 -4.64 -1.23 -5.85
CA LEU A 288 -3.78 -0.56 -4.86
C LEU A 288 -3.97 -1.22 -3.49
N LEU A 289 -5.22 -1.41 -3.10
CA LEU A 289 -5.61 -1.98 -1.82
C LEU A 289 -5.07 -3.40 -1.65
N ILE A 290 -5.18 -4.23 -2.68
CA ILE A 290 -4.63 -5.59 -2.72
C ILE A 290 -3.13 -5.58 -2.49
N ARG A 291 -2.37 -4.67 -3.13
CA ARG A 291 -0.91 -4.60 -2.94
C ARG A 291 -0.53 -4.20 -1.52
N THR A 292 -1.20 -3.19 -0.97
CA THR A 292 -0.98 -2.78 0.41
C THR A 292 -1.31 -3.92 1.39
N LEU A 293 -2.38 -4.67 1.13
CA LEU A 293 -2.75 -5.83 1.94
C LEU A 293 -1.73 -6.97 1.81
N GLN A 294 -1.21 -7.22 0.60
CA GLN A 294 -0.14 -8.19 0.35
C GLN A 294 1.14 -7.83 1.13
N ASP A 295 1.52 -6.56 1.18
CA ASP A 295 2.69 -6.10 1.95
C ASP A 295 2.52 -6.36 3.46
N ALA A 296 1.32 -6.16 4.00
CA ALA A 296 1.01 -6.52 5.38
C ALA A 296 1.11 -8.04 5.62
N ILE A 297 0.49 -8.83 4.74
CA ILE A 297 0.53 -10.30 4.80
C ILE A 297 1.97 -10.83 4.67
N HIS A 298 2.78 -10.24 3.80
CA HIS A 298 4.21 -10.56 3.66
C HIS A 298 4.94 -10.39 4.99
N GLY A 299 4.68 -9.29 5.70
CA GLY A 299 5.18 -9.03 7.05
C GLY A 299 4.85 -10.15 8.03
N PHE A 300 3.60 -10.65 8.03
CA PHE A 300 3.20 -11.76 8.89
C PHE A 300 3.91 -13.07 8.55
N TYR A 301 4.12 -13.36 7.25
CA TYR A 301 4.93 -14.51 6.85
C TYR A 301 6.37 -14.40 7.34
N LEU A 302 7.01 -13.23 7.21
CA LEU A 302 8.37 -13.02 7.73
C LEU A 302 8.43 -13.19 9.25
N GLN A 303 7.44 -12.69 9.98
CA GLN A 303 7.34 -12.87 11.43
C GLN A 303 7.15 -14.35 11.81
N ALA A 304 6.25 -15.06 11.14
CA ALA A 304 6.03 -16.50 11.38
C ALA A 304 7.30 -17.32 11.09
N LEU A 305 8.00 -17.02 10.00
CA LEU A 305 9.27 -17.67 9.63
C LEU A 305 10.37 -17.42 10.67
N ALA A 306 10.42 -16.22 11.26
CA ALA A 306 11.36 -15.90 12.32
C ALA A 306 11.05 -16.66 13.63
N ARG A 307 9.79 -17.02 13.85
CA ARG A 307 9.33 -17.75 15.05
C ARG A 307 9.48 -19.26 14.94
N LEU A 308 9.40 -19.85 13.76
CA LEU A 308 9.54 -21.31 13.59
C LEU A 308 10.99 -21.80 13.87
N PRO A 309 11.19 -23.04 14.37
CA PRO A 309 12.52 -23.59 14.58
C PRO A 309 13.30 -23.68 13.27
N SER A 310 14.40 -22.92 13.12
CA SER A 310 15.09 -22.76 11.82
C SER A 310 15.62 -24.06 11.21
N GLY A 311 16.03 -25.04 12.02
CA GLY A 311 16.48 -26.34 11.53
C GLY A 311 15.32 -27.14 10.92
N GLU A 312 14.21 -27.23 11.66
CA GLU A 312 12.99 -27.90 11.19
C GLU A 312 12.29 -27.12 10.07
N LEU A 313 12.45 -25.81 9.98
CA LEU A 313 11.87 -25.05 8.86
C LEU A 313 12.44 -25.51 7.52
N ARG A 314 13.76 -25.75 7.45
CA ARG A 314 14.46 -26.23 6.25
C ARG A 314 14.17 -27.69 5.95
N SER A 315 14.26 -28.53 6.98
CA SER A 315 14.17 -29.97 6.82
C SER A 315 12.75 -30.51 6.89
N ARG A 316 11.81 -29.85 7.59
CA ARG A 316 10.49 -30.38 8.00
C ARG A 316 9.26 -29.50 7.66
N PHE A 317 9.30 -28.19 7.83
CA PHE A 317 8.10 -27.35 7.63
C PHE A 317 7.96 -26.72 6.24
N HIS A 318 8.97 -26.83 5.36
CA HIS A 318 8.87 -26.27 4.01
C HIS A 318 7.61 -26.73 3.25
N ARG A 319 7.33 -28.05 3.21
CA ARG A 319 6.13 -28.59 2.54
C ARG A 319 4.84 -28.13 3.21
N SER A 320 4.76 -28.21 4.53
CA SER A 320 3.52 -27.93 5.25
C SER A 320 3.17 -26.45 5.20
N LEU A 321 4.17 -25.56 5.31
CA LEU A 321 3.98 -24.13 5.13
C LEU A 321 3.42 -23.81 3.74
N LEU A 322 4.01 -24.37 2.67
CA LEU A 322 3.58 -24.11 1.30
C LEU A 322 2.22 -24.72 0.93
N LYS A 323 1.72 -25.69 1.70
CA LYS A 323 0.49 -26.42 1.38
C LYS A 323 -0.68 -26.08 2.29
N GLY A 324 -0.41 -25.70 3.53
CA GLY A 324 -1.42 -25.41 4.53
C GLY A 324 -1.18 -24.16 5.35
N GLY A 325 0.02 -23.57 5.33
CA GLY A 325 0.40 -22.41 6.16
C GLY A 325 -0.24 -21.08 5.76
N HIS A 326 -1.57 -21.04 5.67
CA HIS A 326 -2.35 -19.85 5.37
C HIS A 326 -2.54 -18.96 6.60
N CYS A 327 -2.71 -17.65 6.41
CA CYS A 327 -2.84 -16.70 7.52
C CYS A 327 -4.28 -16.43 7.98
N TYR A 328 -5.29 -16.93 7.28
CA TYR A 328 -6.69 -16.87 7.75
C TYR A 328 -6.96 -17.93 8.83
N GLY A 329 -7.88 -17.61 9.73
CA GLY A 329 -8.26 -18.48 10.84
C GLY A 329 -8.78 -17.70 12.04
N PRO A 330 -9.03 -18.39 13.17
CA PRO A 330 -9.61 -17.80 14.37
C PRO A 330 -8.59 -17.07 15.28
N LEU A 331 -7.29 -17.07 14.94
CA LEU A 331 -6.22 -16.41 15.70
C LEU A 331 -5.68 -15.20 14.93
N ASP A 332 -4.67 -14.52 15.48
CA ASP A 332 -3.93 -13.51 14.73
C ASP A 332 -3.20 -14.14 13.51
N PRO A 333 -2.89 -13.36 12.46
CA PRO A 333 -2.32 -13.88 11.22
C PRO A 333 -1.04 -14.70 11.40
N VAL A 334 -0.16 -14.31 12.34
CA VAL A 334 1.11 -15.00 12.59
C VAL A 334 0.86 -16.35 13.24
N SER A 335 -0.01 -16.38 14.27
CA SER A 335 -0.40 -17.61 14.96
C SER A 335 -1.12 -18.58 14.02
N ASN A 336 -2.00 -18.11 13.12
CA ASN A 336 -2.64 -18.94 12.10
C ASN A 336 -1.62 -19.59 11.17
N ILE A 337 -0.61 -18.83 10.68
CA ILE A 337 0.44 -19.40 9.82
C ILE A 337 1.18 -20.52 10.56
N ILE A 338 1.56 -20.32 11.82
CA ILE A 338 2.28 -21.31 12.62
C ILE A 338 1.41 -22.54 12.85
N VAL A 339 0.20 -22.36 13.37
CA VAL A 339 -0.73 -23.47 13.69
C VAL A 339 -1.05 -24.29 12.44
N ASN A 340 -1.42 -23.64 11.34
CA ASN A 340 -1.76 -24.33 10.11
C ASN A 340 -0.55 -25.10 9.54
N THR A 341 0.66 -24.53 9.65
CA THR A 341 1.91 -25.19 9.24
C THR A 341 2.22 -26.42 10.07
N VAL A 342 2.04 -26.34 11.40
CA VAL A 342 2.32 -27.45 12.33
C VAL A 342 1.27 -28.54 12.19
N TRP A 343 -0.01 -28.16 12.15
CA TRP A 343 -1.11 -29.11 11.93
C TRP A 343 -0.95 -29.85 10.60
N TYR A 344 -0.67 -29.15 9.50
CA TYR A 344 -0.57 -29.80 8.20
C TYR A 344 0.58 -30.82 8.15
N ASP A 345 1.70 -30.53 8.82
CA ASP A 345 2.81 -31.49 8.93
C ASP A 345 2.40 -32.75 9.72
N ALA A 346 1.66 -32.59 10.81
CA ALA A 346 1.19 -33.69 11.65
C ALA A 346 0.08 -34.52 11.00
N ALA A 347 -0.92 -33.86 10.40
CA ALA A 347 -2.08 -34.50 9.76
C ALA A 347 -1.72 -35.20 8.45
N PHE A 348 -0.72 -34.67 7.72
CA PHE A 348 -0.30 -35.21 6.42
C PHE A 348 1.21 -35.47 6.40
N PRO A 349 1.72 -36.52 7.08
CA PRO A 349 3.14 -36.80 7.17
C PRO A 349 3.82 -36.95 5.79
N ARG A 350 5.10 -36.63 5.76
CA ARG A 350 5.92 -36.67 4.54
C ARG A 350 6.17 -38.12 4.11
N THR A 351 6.14 -38.36 2.80
CA THR A 351 6.58 -39.65 2.24
C THR A 351 8.06 -39.66 1.86
N HIS A 352 8.70 -38.48 1.72
CA HIS A 352 10.10 -38.33 1.35
C HIS A 352 10.71 -37.10 2.02
N GLU A 353 11.99 -37.18 2.39
CA GLU A 353 12.75 -36.05 2.92
C GLU A 353 13.22 -35.14 1.77
N LEU A 354 12.88 -33.85 1.88
CA LEU A 354 13.39 -32.80 1.03
C LEU A 354 13.93 -31.71 1.96
N ASP A 355 15.24 -31.50 1.90
CA ASP A 355 15.90 -30.39 2.59
C ASP A 355 16.02 -29.21 1.62
N MET A 356 15.45 -28.06 2.00
CA MET A 356 15.49 -26.84 1.21
C MET A 356 16.00 -25.69 2.07
N ASP A 357 17.14 -25.14 1.67
CA ASP A 357 17.79 -24.05 2.42
C ASP A 357 17.00 -22.74 2.43
N VAL A 358 16.22 -22.46 1.38
CA VAL A 358 15.54 -21.18 1.16
C VAL A 358 14.14 -21.37 0.56
N ILE A 359 13.14 -20.73 1.16
CA ILE A 359 11.81 -20.59 0.56
C ILE A 359 11.89 -19.47 -0.49
N GLY A 360 11.63 -19.82 -1.75
CA GLY A 360 11.67 -18.84 -2.85
C GLY A 360 10.63 -17.73 -2.69
N THR A 361 10.98 -16.51 -3.09
CA THR A 361 10.10 -15.32 -3.04
C THR A 361 8.77 -15.54 -3.78
N ARG A 362 8.78 -16.28 -4.89
CA ARG A 362 7.56 -16.65 -5.62
C ARG A 362 6.62 -17.56 -4.82
N SER A 363 7.19 -18.44 -3.99
CA SER A 363 6.40 -19.35 -3.15
C SER A 363 5.72 -18.59 -2.01
N ILE A 364 6.42 -17.62 -1.41
CA ILE A 364 5.87 -16.73 -0.39
C ILE A 364 4.77 -15.84 -1.00
N HIS A 365 5.02 -15.23 -2.17
CA HIS A 365 4.00 -14.44 -2.87
C HIS A 365 2.75 -15.25 -3.24
N ARG A 366 2.89 -16.54 -3.57
CA ARG A 366 1.73 -17.43 -3.79
C ARG A 366 0.92 -17.61 -2.50
N LEU A 367 1.60 -17.84 -1.37
CA LEU A 367 0.95 -17.99 -0.06
C LEU A 367 0.22 -16.72 0.38
N GLU A 368 0.82 -15.55 0.15
CA GLU A 368 0.19 -14.26 0.40
C GLU A 368 -1.12 -14.12 -0.38
N ASN A 369 -1.10 -14.43 -1.67
CA ASN A 369 -2.30 -14.37 -2.51
C ASN A 369 -3.36 -15.37 -2.06
N GLN A 370 -2.98 -16.62 -1.81
CA GLN A 370 -3.91 -17.65 -1.34
C GLN A 370 -4.57 -17.23 -0.01
N SER A 371 -3.79 -16.65 0.90
CA SER A 371 -4.34 -16.17 2.17
C SER A 371 -5.24 -14.96 2.01
N LEU A 372 -4.87 -13.99 1.16
CA LEU A 372 -5.70 -12.83 0.83
C LEU A 372 -7.06 -13.26 0.27
N TYR A 373 -7.05 -14.13 -0.76
CA TYR A 373 -8.30 -14.62 -1.35
C TYR A 373 -9.09 -15.50 -0.39
N GLY A 374 -8.42 -16.26 0.49
CA GLY A 374 -9.08 -17.01 1.56
C GLY A 374 -9.86 -16.07 2.50
N MET A 375 -9.22 -15.02 3.01
CA MET A 375 -9.87 -14.03 3.88
C MET A 375 -10.99 -13.26 3.18
N ALA A 376 -10.76 -12.80 1.94
CA ALA A 376 -11.77 -12.06 1.20
C ALA A 376 -13.00 -12.94 0.91
N SER A 377 -12.78 -14.20 0.52
CA SER A 377 -13.87 -15.16 0.26
C SER A 377 -14.62 -15.54 1.53
N PHE A 378 -13.92 -15.62 2.67
CA PHE A 378 -14.57 -15.77 3.98
C PHE A 378 -15.58 -14.65 4.21
N LEU A 379 -15.17 -13.38 4.09
CA LEU A 379 -16.05 -12.22 4.33
C LEU A 379 -17.21 -12.15 3.33
N CYS A 380 -16.94 -12.34 2.03
CA CYS A 380 -17.99 -12.31 1.00
C CYS A 380 -19.02 -13.44 1.17
N THR A 381 -18.61 -14.59 1.71
CA THR A 381 -19.51 -15.72 1.98
C THR A 381 -20.27 -15.50 3.28
N ARG A 382 -19.62 -14.92 4.29
CA ARG A 382 -20.21 -14.66 5.60
C ARG A 382 -21.24 -13.53 5.59
N TYR A 383 -21.05 -12.55 4.70
CA TYR A 383 -21.88 -11.37 4.54
C TYR A 383 -22.18 -11.15 3.05
N HIS A 384 -23.37 -11.56 2.59
CA HIS A 384 -23.76 -11.53 1.18
C HIS A 384 -23.92 -10.12 0.62
N SER A 385 -24.04 -9.13 1.49
CA SER A 385 -24.11 -7.71 1.13
C SER A 385 -22.74 -7.11 0.79
N ILE A 386 -21.64 -7.79 1.15
CA ILE A 386 -20.27 -7.30 0.97
C ILE A 386 -19.71 -7.84 -0.34
N ASP A 387 -19.33 -6.94 -1.25
CA ASP A 387 -18.60 -7.32 -2.47
C ASP A 387 -17.09 -7.52 -2.20
N PHE A 388 -16.36 -8.07 -3.19
CA PHE A 388 -14.93 -8.34 -3.03
C PHE A 388 -14.11 -7.07 -2.73
N HIS A 389 -14.50 -5.92 -3.27
CA HIS A 389 -13.80 -4.66 -3.00
C HIS A 389 -14.01 -4.23 -1.55
N GLU A 390 -15.24 -4.30 -1.06
CA GLU A 390 -15.58 -4.00 0.33
C GLU A 390 -14.88 -4.96 1.31
N ALA A 391 -14.82 -6.25 1.00
CA ALA A 391 -14.07 -7.23 1.79
C ALA A 391 -12.58 -6.87 1.91
N VAL A 392 -11.95 -6.45 0.82
CA VAL A 392 -10.55 -5.97 0.85
C VAL A 392 -10.39 -4.71 1.70
N CYS A 393 -11.35 -3.79 1.67
CA CYS A 393 -11.34 -2.59 2.51
C CYS A 393 -11.42 -2.98 4.01
N PHE A 394 -12.36 -3.84 4.39
CA PHE A 394 -12.47 -4.32 5.78
C PHE A 394 -11.19 -5.01 6.26
N LEU A 395 -10.56 -5.82 5.41
CA LEU A 395 -9.30 -6.48 5.74
C LEU A 395 -8.14 -5.49 5.92
N LEU A 396 -8.08 -4.41 5.14
CA LEU A 396 -7.05 -3.38 5.31
C LEU A 396 -7.22 -2.63 6.64
N GLU A 397 -8.45 -2.26 7.01
CA GLU A 397 -8.71 -1.59 8.28
C GLU A 397 -8.34 -2.46 9.49
N ALA A 398 -8.58 -3.76 9.34
CA ALA A 398 -8.26 -4.81 10.30
C ALA A 398 -6.81 -5.32 10.23
N ASP A 399 -5.93 -4.70 9.43
CA ASP A 399 -4.51 -5.10 9.27
C ASP A 399 -4.34 -6.59 8.88
N ALA A 400 -5.14 -7.03 7.91
CA ALA A 400 -5.26 -8.42 7.46
C ALA A 400 -5.56 -9.44 8.58
N ASN A 401 -6.12 -8.99 9.71
CA ASN A 401 -6.54 -9.86 10.80
C ASN A 401 -8.02 -10.18 10.67
N LEU A 402 -8.33 -11.42 10.28
CA LEU A 402 -9.70 -11.87 10.09
C LEU A 402 -10.55 -11.80 11.37
N LEU A 403 -9.92 -11.98 12.54
CA LEU A 403 -10.58 -11.86 13.85
C LEU A 403 -11.04 -10.43 14.14
N LEU A 404 -10.32 -9.43 13.63
CA LEU A 404 -10.69 -8.01 13.75
C LEU A 404 -11.63 -7.56 12.62
N ALA A 405 -11.55 -8.21 11.45
CA ALA A 405 -12.40 -7.91 10.30
C ALA A 405 -13.83 -8.47 10.44
N ASP A 406 -13.99 -9.60 11.13
CA ASP A 406 -15.29 -10.21 11.44
C ASP A 406 -15.60 -10.11 12.95
N PRO A 407 -16.44 -9.15 13.38
CA PRO A 407 -16.82 -8.99 14.79
C PRO A 407 -17.50 -10.21 15.40
N ASN A 408 -18.09 -11.09 14.58
CA ASN A 408 -18.83 -12.29 15.01
C ASN A 408 -17.95 -13.56 15.00
N LEU A 409 -16.64 -13.44 14.74
CA LEU A 409 -15.73 -14.57 14.72
C LEU A 409 -15.20 -14.93 16.13
N ASP A 410 -15.22 -13.99 17.08
CA ASP A 410 -14.84 -14.25 18.47
C ASP A 410 -16.09 -14.34 19.37
N SER A 411 -16.38 -15.54 19.87
CA SER A 411 -17.52 -15.77 20.79
C SER A 411 -17.18 -15.41 22.24
N GLU A 412 -15.90 -15.25 22.59
CA GLU A 412 -15.46 -14.74 23.89
C GLU A 412 -15.20 -13.24 23.74
N GLY A 413 -16.06 -12.39 24.30
CA GLY A 413 -16.05 -10.92 24.15
C GLY A 413 -14.82 -10.19 24.71
N THR A 414 -13.63 -10.59 24.31
CA THR A 414 -12.35 -9.93 24.63
C THR A 414 -11.88 -9.21 23.38
N MET A 415 -12.56 -8.11 23.06
CA MET A 415 -12.09 -6.89 22.36
C MET A 415 -13.29 -6.13 21.75
N ALA A 416 -14.36 -5.98 22.54
CA ALA A 416 -15.49 -5.09 22.24
C ALA A 416 -15.12 -3.57 22.31
N SER A 417 -13.85 -3.20 22.10
CA SER A 417 -13.42 -1.79 22.02
C SER A 417 -13.36 -1.26 20.59
N VAL A 418 -13.69 -2.08 19.59
CA VAL A 418 -13.48 -1.78 18.16
C VAL A 418 -14.78 -1.45 17.41
N TYR A 419 -15.87 -1.19 18.15
CA TYR A 419 -17.17 -0.74 17.61
C TYR A 419 -17.15 0.64 16.89
N GLY A 420 -15.97 1.25 16.71
CA GLY A 420 -15.76 2.40 15.83
C GLY A 420 -15.28 2.06 14.42
N MET A 421 -15.06 0.79 14.08
CA MET A 421 -14.32 0.40 12.86
C MET A 421 -15.19 0.42 11.59
N TRP A 422 -16.45 0.00 11.67
CA TRP A 422 -17.33 -0.06 10.48
C TRP A 422 -17.96 1.31 10.10
N GLY A 423 -17.91 2.30 11.00
CA GLY A 423 -18.38 3.67 10.73
C GLY A 423 -17.38 4.56 9.95
N GLY A 424 -16.15 4.09 9.73
CA GLY A 424 -15.08 4.86 9.07
C GLY A 424 -15.14 4.85 7.54
N VAL A 425 -15.71 3.79 6.95
CA VAL A 425 -15.61 3.44 5.51
C VAL A 425 -16.26 4.47 4.56
N LEU A 426 -17.01 5.46 5.06
CA LEU A 426 -17.87 6.31 4.21
C LEU A 426 -17.72 7.80 4.36
N ARG A 427 -16.68 8.31 5.01
CA ARG A 427 -16.64 9.77 5.21
C ARG A 427 -16.45 10.59 3.93
N HIS A 428 -16.02 10.03 2.80
CA HIS A 428 -15.76 10.80 1.56
C HIS A 428 -16.43 10.30 0.26
N GLY A 429 -17.48 9.49 0.34
CA GLY A 429 -18.36 9.21 -0.81
C GLY A 429 -19.74 8.77 -0.31
N GLU A 430 -20.81 9.43 -0.76
CA GLU A 430 -22.18 9.05 -0.39
C GLU A 430 -22.47 7.57 -0.73
N ALA A 431 -23.15 6.92 0.22
CA ALA A 431 -23.84 5.62 0.16
C ALA A 431 -22.99 4.34 0.28
N CYS A 432 -22.65 3.95 1.51
CA CYS A 432 -23.03 2.60 1.98
C CYS A 432 -24.01 2.76 3.15
N LEU A 433 -24.98 1.86 3.22
CA LEU A 433 -26.24 1.97 3.96
C LEU A 433 -26.13 1.33 5.35
N PHE A 434 -25.18 1.73 6.19
CA PHE A 434 -25.12 1.21 7.55
C PHE A 434 -25.03 2.35 8.54
N ASN A 435 -26.13 2.55 9.27
CA ASN A 435 -26.13 3.44 10.43
C ASN A 435 -25.22 2.83 11.51
N ASP A 436 -24.70 3.67 12.40
CA ASP A 436 -23.90 3.31 13.59
C ASP A 436 -24.61 2.35 14.59
N GLN A 437 -25.77 1.78 14.23
CA GLN A 437 -26.60 0.90 15.04
C GLN A 437 -27.01 -0.42 14.36
N ASP A 438 -26.65 -0.66 13.09
CA ASP A 438 -26.99 -1.91 12.41
C ASP A 438 -25.92 -2.97 12.70
N HIS A 439 -26.18 -3.84 13.67
CA HIS A 439 -25.41 -5.08 13.83
C HIS A 439 -25.55 -5.90 12.54
N LEU A 440 -24.49 -5.98 11.74
CA LEU A 440 -24.50 -6.86 10.57
C LEU A 440 -24.45 -8.30 11.07
N GLU A 441 -25.62 -8.93 11.13
CA GLU A 441 -25.73 -10.36 11.41
C GLU A 441 -25.13 -11.14 10.24
N PRO A 442 -24.33 -12.18 10.49
CA PRO A 442 -23.77 -13.01 9.42
C PRO A 442 -24.88 -13.80 8.72
N ASP A 443 -24.88 -13.78 7.39
CA ASP A 443 -25.86 -14.50 6.57
C ASP A 443 -25.61 -16.01 6.57
N THR A 444 -24.36 -16.43 6.75
CA THR A 444 -23.93 -17.84 6.74
C THR A 444 -23.13 -18.21 7.98
N GLY A 445 -23.00 -19.52 8.23
CA GLY A 445 -22.23 -20.05 9.36
C GLY A 445 -20.72 -19.93 9.16
N VAL A 446 -19.96 -19.92 10.27
CA VAL A 446 -18.48 -19.82 10.27
C VAL A 446 -17.84 -20.96 9.47
N GLN A 447 -18.41 -22.17 9.54
CA GLN A 447 -17.93 -23.35 8.82
C GLN A 447 -17.99 -23.17 7.30
N GLU A 448 -19.10 -22.62 6.80
CA GLU A 448 -19.29 -22.38 5.36
C GLU A 448 -18.34 -21.29 4.86
N ALA A 449 -18.17 -20.21 5.64
CA ALA A 449 -17.21 -19.16 5.33
C ALA A 449 -15.75 -19.67 5.31
N PHE A 450 -15.36 -20.53 6.27
CA PHE A 450 -14.03 -21.17 6.25
C PHE A 450 -13.87 -22.17 5.11
N LEU A 451 -14.93 -22.85 4.69
CA LEU A 451 -14.88 -23.74 3.54
C LEU A 451 -14.61 -22.93 2.27
N ALA A 452 -15.30 -21.82 2.07
CA ALA A 452 -15.06 -20.89 0.98
C ALA A 452 -13.62 -20.34 1.01
N ALA A 453 -13.11 -19.99 2.19
CA ALA A 453 -11.73 -19.54 2.38
C ALA A 453 -10.71 -20.61 1.94
N ALA A 454 -10.90 -21.84 2.39
CA ALA A 454 -10.03 -22.97 2.08
C ALA A 454 -10.03 -23.31 0.58
N MET A 455 -11.20 -23.25 -0.07
CA MET A 455 -11.34 -23.44 -1.51
C MET A 455 -10.64 -22.32 -2.29
N ALA A 456 -10.86 -21.06 -1.93
CA ALA A 456 -10.23 -19.90 -2.57
C ALA A 456 -8.70 -19.91 -2.40
N ALA A 457 -8.21 -20.39 -1.26
CA ALA A 457 -6.80 -20.58 -0.97
C ALA A 457 -6.18 -21.82 -1.66
N GLN A 458 -6.99 -22.65 -2.31
CA GLN A 458 -6.59 -23.89 -2.97
C GLN A 458 -5.96 -24.91 -2.01
N HIS A 459 -6.51 -25.04 -0.80
CA HIS A 459 -6.05 -26.02 0.17
C HIS A 459 -6.31 -27.45 -0.34
N CYS A 460 -5.36 -28.37 -0.14
CA CYS A 460 -5.46 -29.73 -0.68
C CYS A 460 -6.57 -30.58 -0.04
N ASN A 461 -7.07 -30.19 1.15
CA ASN A 461 -8.20 -30.81 1.81
C ASN A 461 -8.98 -29.74 2.59
N PRO A 462 -9.94 -29.05 1.96
CA PRO A 462 -10.61 -27.91 2.57
C PRO A 462 -11.46 -28.33 3.78
N ASP A 463 -12.15 -29.47 3.72
CA ASP A 463 -12.98 -29.96 4.83
C ASP A 463 -12.17 -30.24 6.10
N ALA A 464 -10.99 -30.86 5.97
CA ALA A 464 -10.11 -31.10 7.10
C ALA A 464 -9.61 -29.78 7.72
N GLN A 465 -9.36 -28.77 6.88
CA GLN A 465 -8.93 -27.46 7.34
C GLN A 465 -10.06 -26.73 8.06
N VAL A 466 -11.30 -26.82 7.59
CA VAL A 466 -12.47 -26.24 8.28
C VAL A 466 -12.61 -26.81 9.68
N LYS A 467 -12.50 -28.15 9.83
CA LYS A 467 -12.54 -28.81 11.15
C LYS A 467 -11.50 -28.22 12.09
N LEU A 468 -10.24 -28.15 11.65
CA LEU A 468 -9.16 -27.50 12.41
C LEU A 468 -9.54 -26.08 12.81
N LEU A 469 -9.91 -25.23 11.85
CA LEU A 469 -10.16 -23.81 12.10
C LEU A 469 -11.32 -23.58 13.06
N THR A 470 -12.33 -24.47 13.06
CA THR A 470 -13.46 -24.36 13.99
C THR A 470 -13.19 -24.85 15.40
N SER A 471 -12.25 -25.78 15.61
CA SER A 471 -11.92 -26.33 16.94
C SER A 471 -10.55 -25.90 17.47
N CYS A 472 -9.77 -25.12 16.71
CA CYS A 472 -8.39 -24.76 16.99
C CYS A 472 -8.19 -24.16 18.39
N LYS A 473 -9.03 -23.19 18.79
CA LYS A 473 -8.93 -22.54 20.11
C LYS A 473 -9.11 -23.54 21.26
N GLU A 474 -10.12 -24.41 21.15
CA GLU A 474 -10.42 -25.45 22.15
C GLU A 474 -9.30 -26.50 22.24
N MET A 475 -8.79 -26.93 21.07
CA MET A 475 -7.72 -27.93 20.98
C MET A 475 -6.41 -27.42 21.60
N LEU A 476 -6.08 -26.15 21.39
CA LEU A 476 -4.85 -25.55 21.91
C LEU A 476 -4.99 -25.16 23.40
N GLY A 477 -6.15 -24.68 23.82
CA GLY A 477 -6.43 -24.31 25.22
C GLY A 477 -5.29 -23.46 25.83
N PRO A 478 -4.67 -23.88 26.95
CA PRO A 478 -3.56 -23.15 27.57
C PRO A 478 -2.33 -22.95 26.68
N ALA A 479 -2.13 -23.80 25.66
CA ALA A 479 -0.98 -23.73 24.75
C ALA A 479 -1.06 -22.53 23.79
N LEU A 480 -2.20 -21.83 23.70
CA LEU A 480 -2.30 -20.54 23.00
C LEU A 480 -1.30 -19.50 23.53
N SER A 481 -0.93 -19.59 24.81
CA SER A 481 0.09 -18.71 25.42
C SER A 481 1.47 -18.85 24.76
N LEU A 482 1.81 -20.01 24.19
CA LEU A 482 3.05 -20.22 23.42
C LEU A 482 3.08 -19.36 22.15
N LEU A 483 1.90 -19.03 21.60
CA LEU A 483 1.74 -18.26 20.39
C LEU A 483 1.70 -16.75 20.65
N GLN A 484 1.46 -16.29 21.87
CA GLN A 484 1.36 -14.86 22.21
C GLN A 484 2.71 -14.13 22.34
N GLY A 485 3.84 -14.84 22.40
CA GLY A 485 5.18 -14.23 22.52
C GLY A 485 5.90 -14.05 21.17
N GLY A 486 6.58 -12.92 20.95
CA GLY A 486 7.39 -12.68 19.73
C GLY A 486 8.67 -13.53 19.62
N GLY A 487 8.90 -14.45 20.56
CA GLY A 487 10.07 -15.31 20.62
C GLY A 487 10.02 -16.47 19.61
N LYS A 488 11.19 -17.04 19.36
CA LYS A 488 11.34 -18.26 18.57
C LYS A 488 10.84 -19.47 19.36
N LEU A 489 10.01 -20.29 18.73
CA LEU A 489 9.52 -21.55 19.29
C LEU A 489 10.63 -22.59 19.32
N SER A 490 10.66 -23.39 20.39
CA SER A 490 11.53 -24.57 20.47
C SER A 490 10.90 -25.75 19.72
N SER A 491 11.71 -26.78 19.44
CA SER A 491 11.22 -28.04 18.86
C SER A 491 10.16 -28.71 19.76
N GLU A 492 10.35 -28.61 21.07
CA GLU A 492 9.42 -29.12 22.08
C GLU A 492 8.07 -28.38 22.04
N ASP A 493 8.09 -27.05 21.89
CA ASP A 493 6.85 -26.26 21.76
C ASP A 493 6.07 -26.68 20.52
N VAL A 494 6.76 -26.83 19.39
CA VAL A 494 6.14 -27.26 18.14
C VAL A 494 5.62 -28.71 18.23
N HIS A 495 6.34 -29.60 18.91
CA HIS A 495 5.88 -30.96 19.16
C HIS A 495 4.60 -30.98 20.02
N ARG A 496 4.55 -30.16 21.07
CA ARG A 496 3.34 -30.00 21.90
C ARG A 496 2.15 -29.48 21.09
N LEU A 497 2.36 -28.47 20.26
CA LEU A 497 1.32 -27.97 19.36
C LEU A 497 0.82 -29.06 18.41
N ALA A 498 1.73 -29.83 17.79
CA ALA A 498 1.36 -30.93 16.90
C ALA A 498 0.51 -32.00 17.60
N MET A 499 0.87 -32.39 18.83
CA MET A 499 0.14 -33.38 19.63
C MET A 499 -1.28 -32.91 19.98
N LEU A 500 -1.46 -31.62 20.28
CA LEU A 500 -2.77 -31.05 20.58
C LEU A 500 -3.63 -30.90 19.33
N LEU A 501 -3.02 -30.52 18.19
CA LEU A 501 -3.72 -30.27 16.93
C LEU A 501 -4.08 -31.56 16.17
N CYS A 502 -3.39 -32.67 16.44
CA CYS A 502 -3.63 -33.97 15.80
C CYS A 502 -3.55 -35.12 16.84
N PRO A 503 -4.49 -35.21 17.80
CA PRO A 503 -4.46 -36.23 18.85
C PRO A 503 -4.63 -37.66 18.31
N GLU A 504 -5.24 -37.83 17.14
CA GLU A 504 -5.55 -39.14 16.55
C GLU A 504 -4.41 -39.77 15.74
N SER A 505 -3.23 -39.15 15.58
CA SER A 505 -2.20 -39.76 14.73
C SER A 505 -1.71 -41.09 15.34
N PRO A 506 -1.99 -42.26 14.74
CA PRO A 506 -1.35 -43.49 15.17
C PRO A 506 0.12 -43.39 14.76
N ARG A 507 1.04 -43.82 15.62
CA ARG A 507 2.48 -43.95 15.31
C ARG A 507 2.78 -45.04 14.25
N GLU A 508 1.85 -45.34 13.34
CA GLU A 508 2.00 -46.39 12.34
C GLU A 508 2.17 -45.81 10.94
N THR A 509 3.41 -45.90 10.47
CA THR A 509 3.81 -45.84 9.06
C THR A 509 3.05 -46.88 8.24
N LYS A 510 1.85 -46.55 7.78
CA LYS A 510 1.28 -47.17 6.57
C LYS A 510 1.46 -46.21 5.40
N PRO A 511 2.22 -46.60 4.35
CA PRO A 511 2.36 -45.76 3.18
C PRO A 511 1.00 -45.62 2.50
N LEU A 512 0.40 -44.43 2.57
CA LEU A 512 -0.71 -44.09 1.70
C LEU A 512 -0.22 -44.13 0.26
N LEU A 513 -1.02 -44.75 -0.61
CA LEU A 513 -0.77 -44.85 -2.04
C LEU A 513 -0.46 -43.46 -2.62
N PRO A 514 0.54 -43.34 -3.51
CA PRO A 514 0.92 -42.07 -4.08
C PRO A 514 -0.29 -41.46 -4.80
N LEU A 515 -0.76 -40.31 -4.30
CA LEU A 515 -1.60 -39.41 -5.08
C LEU A 515 -0.91 -39.19 -6.44
N PRO A 516 -1.62 -39.36 -7.57
CA PRO A 516 -1.02 -39.14 -8.87
C PRO A 516 -0.58 -37.68 -8.95
N LEU A 517 0.73 -37.46 -8.99
CA LEU A 517 1.35 -36.18 -9.31
C LEU A 517 1.05 -35.83 -10.78
N THR A 518 -0.20 -35.50 -11.08
CA THR A 518 -0.54 -34.79 -12.30
C THR A 518 -0.36 -33.31 -12.00
N GLY A 519 0.70 -32.71 -12.53
CA GLY A 519 0.90 -31.27 -12.49
C GLY A 519 2.29 -30.73 -12.13
N TYR A 520 3.31 -31.58 -11.94
CA TYR A 520 4.68 -31.08 -11.76
C TYR A 520 5.71 -31.95 -12.51
N PRO A 521 6.23 -31.50 -13.66
CA PRO A 521 7.36 -32.16 -14.30
C PRO A 521 8.62 -31.91 -13.46
N ARG A 522 8.86 -32.79 -12.48
CA ARG A 522 10.01 -32.79 -11.57
C ARG A 522 11.35 -32.75 -12.32
N ALA A 523 11.39 -33.30 -13.54
CA ALA A 523 12.54 -33.26 -14.43
C ALA A 523 12.87 -31.85 -14.94
N GLU A 524 11.87 -31.02 -15.25
CA GLU A 524 12.10 -29.66 -15.77
C GLU A 524 12.56 -28.70 -14.68
N VAL A 525 12.06 -28.84 -13.46
CA VAL A 525 12.50 -28.02 -12.31
C VAL A 525 13.92 -28.38 -11.88
N ALA A 526 14.25 -29.68 -11.86
CA ALA A 526 15.61 -30.14 -11.59
C ALA A 526 16.59 -29.67 -12.67
N ASP A 527 16.20 -29.74 -13.95
CA ASP A 527 17.04 -29.26 -15.06
C ASP A 527 17.19 -27.72 -15.03
N ALA A 528 16.12 -26.99 -14.69
CA ALA A 528 16.16 -25.53 -14.52
C ALA A 528 17.05 -25.11 -13.34
N HIS A 529 16.93 -25.77 -12.18
CA HIS A 529 17.81 -25.52 -11.02
C HIS A 529 19.27 -25.83 -11.37
N THR A 530 19.52 -26.93 -12.08
CA THR A 530 20.88 -27.32 -12.47
C THR A 530 21.48 -26.31 -13.46
N ARG A 531 20.70 -25.83 -14.43
CA ARG A 531 21.12 -24.77 -15.37
C ARG A 531 21.39 -23.44 -14.67
N ILE A 532 20.54 -23.04 -13.74
CA ILE A 532 20.71 -21.79 -12.97
C ILE A 532 21.97 -21.88 -12.11
N THR A 533 22.16 -22.97 -11.36
CA THR A 533 23.35 -23.18 -10.53
C THR A 533 24.63 -23.21 -11.37
N LYS A 534 24.60 -23.82 -12.57
CA LYS A 534 25.74 -23.86 -13.48
C LYS A 534 26.07 -22.48 -14.06
N LYS A 535 25.06 -21.66 -14.38
CA LYS A 535 25.25 -20.28 -14.83
C LYS A 535 25.77 -19.37 -13.73
N VAL A 536 25.23 -19.47 -12.52
CA VAL A 536 25.69 -18.69 -11.36
C VAL A 536 27.14 -19.04 -11.02
N ARG A 537 27.49 -20.33 -11.01
CA ARG A 537 28.87 -20.77 -10.77
C ARG A 537 29.83 -20.35 -11.88
N ALA A 538 29.39 -20.34 -13.14
CA ALA A 538 30.18 -19.82 -14.25
C ALA A 538 30.44 -18.30 -14.13
N VAL A 539 29.44 -17.53 -13.70
CA VAL A 539 29.59 -16.08 -13.46
C VAL A 539 30.54 -15.81 -12.28
N LEU A 540 30.42 -16.55 -11.18
CA LEU A 540 31.32 -16.41 -10.04
C LEU A 540 32.77 -16.76 -10.40
N ASN A 541 32.98 -17.86 -11.14
CA ASN A 541 34.32 -18.22 -11.63
C ASN A 541 34.89 -17.18 -12.61
N SER A 542 34.04 -16.53 -13.41
CA SER A 542 34.47 -15.44 -14.31
C SER A 542 34.85 -14.17 -13.55
N TYR A 543 34.24 -13.92 -12.38
CA TYR A 543 34.61 -12.83 -11.48
C TYR A 543 35.92 -13.11 -10.74
N GLU A 544 36.18 -14.35 -10.33
CA GLU A 544 37.46 -14.74 -9.71
C GLU A 544 38.66 -14.66 -10.68
N GLN A 545 38.42 -14.78 -11.99
CA GLN A 545 39.45 -14.70 -13.02
C GLN A 545 39.73 -13.27 -13.52
N MET A 546 38.99 -12.26 -13.05
CA MET A 546 39.31 -10.87 -13.37
C MET A 546 40.53 -10.42 -12.55
N PRO A 547 41.66 -10.05 -13.18
CA PRO A 547 42.81 -9.55 -12.44
C PRO A 547 42.42 -8.22 -11.80
N ASN A 548 42.60 -8.11 -10.48
CA ASN A 548 42.50 -6.87 -9.73
C ASN A 548 43.37 -5.81 -10.42
N ARG A 549 42.74 -4.92 -11.21
CA ARG A 549 43.42 -3.70 -11.68
C ARG A 549 43.59 -2.78 -10.48
N VAL A 550 44.69 -2.98 -9.77
CA VAL A 550 45.36 -1.94 -9.00
C VAL A 550 45.76 -0.87 -10.01
N GLY A 551 45.01 0.22 -10.05
CA GLY A 551 45.36 1.43 -10.79
C GLY A 551 46.01 2.43 -9.85
N SER A 552 47.31 2.26 -9.62
CA SER A 552 48.21 3.28 -9.09
C SER A 552 48.67 4.24 -10.21
N HIS A 553 48.72 5.55 -9.90
CA HIS A 553 49.22 6.71 -10.68
C HIS A 553 48.28 7.20 -11.80
N ILE A 554 47.90 8.49 -11.92
CA ILE A 554 48.48 9.79 -11.52
C ILE A 554 47.37 10.70 -10.96
#